data_AF-A0A813KNK1-F1
#
_entry.id   AF-A0A813KNK1-F1
#
_cell.length_a   1.000
_cell.length_b   1.000
_cell.length_c   1.000
_cell.angle_alpha   90.00
_cell.angle_beta   90.00
_cell.angle_gamma   90.00
#
_symmetry.space_group_name_H-M   'P 1'
#
loop_
_entity.id
_entity.type
_entity.pdbx_description
1 polymer ?
#
loop_
_entity_poly.entity_id
_entity_poly.type
_entity_poly.pdbx_seq_one_letter_code
_entity_poly.pdbx_strand_id
1 'polypeptide(L)'
;MNISSSLHELCWCLPSVCSWEEGIAHSEFLMQHHYNSPEPVPSVTDMAVLPDDWGLDFVIAGFAKCGTTQLVEALRQHPEVSISRHEHRFLDNAAYVKMQDEVAAQLACAKLAARFGRLDGIGEQLSSEAGGGPAVSFEISVTSSGGSRQLAERVAMLCFDKLKDGEAKAKVESFRAVLHGHCKAVGGKDVPDDSEAWKKCRVTLKHSSPLCSFTFQPDGKGAPTQFQTTVGAVGGNVIEAERIARICYTKFESGASKEQVLDLRSSLYAKAMENAAKRQKVLLKGK
;
A
#
# COMPACT_ATOMS: atom_id res chain seq x y z
N MET A 1 12.58 -9.75 35.43
CA MET A 1 13.42 -9.61 34.23
C MET A 1 12.48 -9.35 33.06
N ASN A 2 12.86 -8.52 32.09
CA ASN A 2 11.96 -8.03 31.03
C ASN A 2 11.92 -9.08 29.89
N ILE A 3 10.84 -9.86 29.80
CA ILE A 3 10.67 -10.99 28.85
C ILE A 3 10.81 -10.53 27.38
N SER A 4 10.60 -9.24 27.11
CA SER A 4 10.72 -8.62 25.79
C SER A 4 12.12 -8.75 25.15
N SER A 5 13.19 -8.89 25.93
CA SER A 5 14.56 -8.89 25.40
C SER A 5 15.00 -10.26 24.89
N SER A 6 14.48 -11.35 25.47
CA SER A 6 14.94 -12.72 25.20
C SER A 6 14.21 -13.39 24.02
N LEU A 7 13.03 -12.90 23.65
CA LEU A 7 12.27 -13.42 22.51
C LEU A 7 12.86 -13.02 21.15
N HIS A 8 13.72 -12.00 21.09
CA HIS A 8 14.34 -11.54 19.85
C HIS A 8 15.40 -12.52 19.32
N GLU A 9 16.02 -13.34 20.19
CA GLU A 9 17.07 -14.29 19.78
C GLU A 9 16.52 -15.64 19.28
N LEU A 10 15.32 -16.05 19.69
CA LEU A 10 14.71 -17.32 19.28
C LEU A 10 14.12 -17.30 17.85
N CYS A 11 13.99 -16.12 17.24
CA CYS A 11 13.37 -15.98 15.91
C CYS A 11 14.31 -16.30 14.73
N TRP A 12 15.58 -16.67 15.00
CA TRP A 12 16.64 -16.80 13.98
C TRP A 12 17.05 -18.25 13.63
N CYS A 13 16.34 -19.27 14.08
CA CYS A 13 16.73 -20.66 13.81
C CYS A 13 15.55 -21.56 13.38
N LEU A 14 15.07 -21.42 12.15
CA LEU A 14 14.39 -22.51 11.44
C LEU A 14 14.73 -22.47 9.93
N PRO A 15 15.21 -23.59 9.33
CA PRO A 15 15.59 -23.64 7.91
C PRO A 15 14.39 -23.73 6.96
N SER A 16 14.58 -23.17 5.77
CA SER A 16 13.66 -23.09 4.65
C SER A 16 13.23 -24.44 4.09
N VAL A 17 11.95 -24.83 4.20
CA VAL A 17 11.26 -25.65 3.21
C VAL A 17 9.74 -25.42 3.32
N CYS A 18 9.10 -24.89 2.28
CA CYS A 18 7.76 -25.28 1.82
C CYS A 18 7.38 -24.47 0.56
N SER A 19 7.37 -25.14 -0.59
CA SER A 19 6.77 -24.66 -1.83
C SER A 19 5.24 -24.63 -1.71
N TRP A 20 4.63 -23.52 -2.12
CA TRP A 20 3.18 -23.30 -2.13
C TRP A 20 2.56 -23.77 -3.45
N GLU A 21 1.65 -24.75 -3.39
CA GLU A 21 0.57 -24.92 -4.37
C GLU A 21 -0.76 -25.20 -3.64
N GLU A 22 -1.76 -24.41 -4.04
CA GLU A 22 -3.23 -24.40 -3.86
C GLU A 22 -3.93 -25.14 -2.69
N GLY A 23 -4.79 -24.38 -1.99
CA GLY A 23 -5.92 -24.89 -1.21
C GLY A 23 -6.40 -23.89 -0.15
N ILE A 24 -7.68 -23.51 -0.18
CA ILE A 24 -8.32 -22.70 0.87
C ILE A 24 -8.18 -23.45 2.20
N ALA A 25 -7.36 -22.92 3.12
CA ALA A 25 -7.06 -23.54 4.41
C ALA A 25 -7.60 -22.69 5.56
N HIS A 26 -8.33 -23.35 6.46
CA HIS A 26 -8.87 -22.79 7.70
C HIS A 26 -7.73 -22.37 8.65
N SER A 27 -7.88 -21.24 9.35
CA SER A 27 -6.95 -20.78 10.39
C SER A 27 -7.28 -21.39 11.76
N GLU A 28 -6.27 -21.71 12.57
CA GLU A 28 -6.42 -22.20 13.95
C GLU A 28 -5.86 -21.17 14.95
N PHE A 29 -6.43 -21.13 16.17
CA PHE A 29 -6.12 -20.14 17.19
C PHE A 29 -6.02 -20.80 18.57
N LEU A 30 -5.13 -20.31 19.44
CA LEU A 30 -4.94 -20.78 20.82
C LEU A 30 -5.29 -19.69 21.83
N MET A 31 -6.14 -19.99 22.81
CA MET A 31 -6.46 -19.11 23.95
C MET A 31 -6.28 -19.83 25.29
N GLN A 32 -6.06 -19.06 26.36
CA GLN A 32 -6.13 -19.52 27.76
C GLN A 32 -7.12 -18.68 28.58
N HIS A 33 -7.68 -19.30 29.62
CA HIS A 33 -8.39 -18.68 30.75
C HIS A 33 -7.72 -19.07 32.08
N HIS A 34 -7.88 -18.23 33.10
CA HIS A 34 -7.78 -18.64 34.50
C HIS A 34 -9.18 -18.61 35.13
N TYR A 35 -9.66 -19.75 35.64
CA TYR A 35 -10.90 -19.83 36.42
C TYR A 35 -10.66 -20.69 37.67
N ASN A 36 -10.74 -20.05 38.85
CA ASN A 36 -10.89 -20.71 40.14
C ASN A 36 -12.21 -20.23 40.74
N SER A 37 -13.35 -20.74 40.25
CA SER A 37 -14.67 -20.50 40.86
C SER A 37 -15.64 -21.64 40.50
N PRO A 38 -16.47 -22.14 41.44
CA PRO A 38 -17.34 -23.30 41.23
C PRO A 38 -18.73 -22.97 40.64
N GLU A 39 -18.85 -21.95 39.79
CA GLU A 39 -20.15 -21.56 39.20
C GLU A 39 -20.41 -22.23 37.82
N PRO A 40 -21.68 -22.50 37.46
CA PRO A 40 -22.03 -23.22 36.23
C PRO A 40 -21.79 -22.37 34.97
N VAL A 41 -21.30 -23.03 33.92
CA VAL A 41 -20.94 -22.44 32.62
C VAL A 41 -22.19 -21.89 31.91
N PRO A 42 -22.20 -20.60 31.48
CA PRO A 42 -23.31 -20.03 30.74
C PRO A 42 -23.45 -20.62 29.33
N SER A 43 -24.67 -20.60 28.80
CA SER A 43 -25.01 -21.20 27.51
C SER A 43 -24.47 -20.39 26.32
N VAL A 44 -24.26 -21.07 25.18
CA VAL A 44 -23.52 -20.61 24.00
C VAL A 44 -24.04 -19.31 23.36
N THR A 45 -25.25 -18.87 23.68
CA THR A 45 -25.86 -17.65 23.10
C THR A 45 -25.41 -16.33 23.72
N ASP A 46 -24.63 -16.32 24.81
CA ASP A 46 -24.23 -15.09 25.53
C ASP A 46 -22.82 -14.56 25.17
N MET A 47 -22.09 -15.14 24.21
CA MET A 47 -20.67 -14.82 23.91
C MET A 47 -20.45 -13.66 22.90
N ALA A 48 -21.35 -12.69 22.78
CA ALA A 48 -21.23 -11.64 21.75
C ALA A 48 -20.27 -10.47 22.09
N VAL A 49 -19.71 -10.42 23.30
CA VAL A 49 -18.71 -9.43 23.71
C VAL A 49 -17.65 -10.16 24.52
N LEU A 50 -16.40 -10.20 24.05
CA LEU A 50 -15.28 -10.69 24.85
C LEU A 50 -15.11 -9.71 26.04
N PRO A 51 -15.24 -10.17 27.31
CA PRO A 51 -14.96 -9.33 28.47
C PRO A 51 -13.52 -8.82 28.45
N ASP A 52 -13.30 -7.56 28.82
CA ASP A 52 -11.99 -6.88 28.80
C ASP A 52 -10.93 -7.47 29.77
N ASP A 53 -11.25 -8.50 30.55
CA ASP A 53 -10.45 -8.95 31.72
C ASP A 53 -10.05 -10.43 31.67
N TRP A 54 -9.59 -10.93 30.52
CA TRP A 54 -9.19 -12.35 30.38
C TRP A 54 -7.76 -12.65 30.84
N GLY A 55 -7.00 -11.65 31.28
CA GLY A 55 -5.63 -11.83 31.79
C GLY A 55 -4.68 -12.49 30.80
N LEU A 56 -4.89 -12.27 29.48
CA LEU A 56 -4.03 -12.81 28.43
C LEU A 56 -2.90 -11.84 28.13
N ASP A 57 -1.66 -12.28 28.34
CA ASP A 57 -0.47 -11.50 27.98
C ASP A 57 -0.20 -11.51 26.47
N PHE A 58 -0.52 -12.63 25.79
CA PHE A 58 -0.34 -12.77 24.35
C PHE A 58 -1.21 -13.88 23.76
N VAL A 59 -1.33 -13.87 22.42
CA VAL A 59 -2.02 -14.91 21.68
C VAL A 59 -1.21 -15.36 20.45
N ILE A 60 -1.19 -16.67 20.20
CA ILE A 60 -0.57 -17.28 19.02
C ILE A 60 -1.68 -17.60 18.01
N ALA A 61 -1.70 -16.85 16.91
CA ALA A 61 -2.59 -17.09 15.77
C ALA A 61 -1.76 -17.60 14.59
N GLY A 62 -2.25 -18.63 13.89
CA GLY A 62 -1.59 -19.05 12.65
C GLY A 62 -2.47 -19.90 11.74
N PHE A 63 -1.99 -20.11 10.52
CA PHE A 63 -2.66 -20.96 9.55
C PHE A 63 -2.41 -22.42 9.87
N ALA A 64 -3.36 -23.30 9.55
CA ALA A 64 -3.13 -24.73 9.64
C ALA A 64 -1.82 -25.10 8.91
N LYS A 65 -0.98 -25.92 9.55
CA LYS A 65 0.30 -26.41 9.02
C LYS A 65 1.42 -25.36 8.86
N CYS A 66 1.31 -24.16 9.42
CA CYS A 66 2.40 -23.16 9.39
C CYS A 66 3.43 -23.29 10.53
N GLY A 67 3.48 -24.45 11.20
CA GLY A 67 4.42 -24.69 12.30
C GLY A 67 4.01 -24.09 13.65
N THR A 68 2.76 -23.61 13.80
CA THR A 68 2.22 -23.12 15.09
C THR A 68 2.37 -24.14 16.20
N THR A 69 2.13 -25.43 15.93
CA THR A 69 2.32 -26.50 16.91
C THR A 69 3.76 -26.59 17.41
N GLN A 70 4.74 -26.42 16.52
CA GLN A 70 6.16 -26.47 16.87
C GLN A 70 6.57 -25.26 17.71
N LEU A 71 6.03 -24.08 17.39
CA LEU A 71 6.22 -22.86 18.18
C LEU A 71 5.60 -22.98 19.57
N VAL A 72 4.36 -23.49 19.66
CA VAL A 72 3.66 -23.74 20.92
C VAL A 72 4.44 -24.71 21.80
N GLU A 73 4.96 -25.79 21.20
CA GLU A 73 5.73 -26.77 21.96
C GLU A 73 7.09 -26.23 22.41
N ALA A 74 7.75 -25.40 21.60
CA ALA A 74 8.97 -24.70 22.01
C ALA A 74 8.70 -23.72 23.16
N LEU A 75 7.60 -22.97 23.10
CA LEU A 75 7.23 -22.03 24.16
C LEU A 75 6.84 -22.75 25.47
N ARG A 76 6.25 -23.95 25.40
CA ARG A 76 5.97 -24.77 26.58
C ARG A 76 7.22 -25.22 27.35
N GLN A 77 8.38 -25.23 26.71
CA GLN A 77 9.64 -25.55 27.37
C GLN A 77 10.19 -24.38 28.19
N HIS A 78 9.65 -23.17 28.02
CA HIS A 78 10.09 -22.00 28.76
C HIS A 78 9.44 -21.98 30.16
N PRO A 79 10.23 -21.90 31.26
CA PRO A 79 9.73 -22.06 32.62
C PRO A 79 8.74 -20.96 33.07
N GLU A 80 8.78 -19.80 32.41
CA GLU A 80 7.91 -18.66 32.71
C GLU A 80 6.66 -18.60 31.80
N VAL A 81 6.55 -19.50 30.82
CA VAL A 81 5.46 -19.48 29.83
C VAL A 81 4.48 -20.61 30.12
N SER A 82 3.27 -20.26 30.55
CA SER A 82 2.15 -21.19 30.65
C SER A 82 1.32 -21.12 29.38
N ILE A 83 1.13 -22.26 28.69
CA ILE A 83 0.24 -22.36 27.52
C ILE A 83 -0.85 -23.39 27.78
N SER A 84 -2.10 -23.00 27.52
CA SER A 84 -3.28 -23.89 27.56
C SER A 84 -3.09 -25.17 26.73
N ARG A 85 -3.64 -26.28 27.22
CA ARG A 85 -3.63 -27.58 26.52
C ARG A 85 -4.82 -27.75 25.56
N HIS A 86 -5.80 -26.85 25.58
CA HIS A 86 -7.03 -27.02 24.81
C HIS A 86 -7.01 -26.13 23.57
N GLU A 87 -7.13 -26.76 22.41
CA GLU A 87 -7.26 -26.10 21.11
C GLU A 87 -8.75 -25.87 20.83
N HIS A 88 -9.17 -24.61 20.73
CA HIS A 88 -10.52 -24.26 20.31
C HIS A 88 -10.52 -23.90 18.83
N ARG A 89 -11.16 -24.74 18.02
CA ARG A 89 -11.44 -24.42 16.62
C ARG A 89 -12.65 -23.50 16.54
N PHE A 90 -12.41 -22.21 16.35
CA PHE A 90 -13.46 -21.27 15.98
C PHE A 90 -13.80 -21.46 14.50
N LEU A 91 -14.64 -22.45 14.22
CA LEU A 91 -15.26 -22.62 12.91
C LEU A 91 -16.54 -21.77 12.91
N ASP A 92 -16.59 -20.77 12.02
CA ASP A 92 -17.74 -19.91 11.75
C ASP A 92 -18.18 -18.93 12.86
N ASN A 93 -17.39 -17.87 13.07
CA ASN A 93 -17.94 -16.69 13.73
C ASN A 93 -17.65 -15.42 12.91
N ALA A 94 -18.70 -14.74 12.44
CA ALA A 94 -18.59 -13.50 11.67
C ALA A 94 -17.81 -12.39 12.41
N ALA A 95 -17.81 -12.44 13.75
CA ALA A 95 -16.98 -11.60 14.60
C ALA A 95 -15.47 -11.84 14.39
N TYR A 96 -15.05 -13.08 14.09
CA TYR A 96 -13.65 -13.43 13.85
C TYR A 96 -13.15 -12.91 12.50
N VAL A 97 -13.98 -12.97 11.45
CA VAL A 97 -13.65 -12.37 10.14
C VAL A 97 -13.47 -10.86 10.28
N LYS A 98 -14.36 -10.21 11.03
CA LYS A 98 -14.25 -8.77 11.31
C LYS A 98 -12.97 -8.42 12.09
N MET A 99 -12.61 -9.22 13.09
CA MET A 99 -11.36 -9.04 13.83
C MET A 99 -10.12 -9.27 12.95
N GLN A 100 -10.15 -10.25 12.03
CA GLN A 100 -9.06 -10.47 11.07
C GLN A 100 -8.90 -9.30 10.11
N ASP A 101 -9.99 -8.72 9.61
CA ASP A 101 -9.94 -7.54 8.75
C ASP A 101 -9.38 -6.32 9.50
N GLU A 102 -9.78 -6.13 10.76
CA GLU A 102 -9.28 -5.05 11.62
C GLU A 102 -7.78 -5.23 11.97
N VAL A 103 -7.36 -6.44 12.33
CA VAL A 103 -5.94 -6.76 12.62
C VAL A 103 -5.10 -6.71 11.34
N ALA A 104 -5.62 -7.16 10.20
CA ALA A 104 -4.95 -7.03 8.91
C ALA A 104 -4.80 -5.55 8.51
N ALA A 105 -5.82 -4.72 8.75
CA ALA A 105 -5.76 -3.27 8.53
C ALA A 105 -4.76 -2.59 9.48
N GLN A 106 -4.72 -2.98 10.75
CA GLN A 106 -3.76 -2.46 11.72
C GLN A 106 -2.33 -2.91 11.41
N LEU A 107 -2.12 -4.17 11.01
CA LEU A 107 -0.82 -4.69 10.59
C LEU A 107 -0.36 -4.08 9.26
N ALA A 108 -1.28 -3.81 8.33
CA ALA A 108 -0.98 -3.04 7.12
C ALA A 108 -0.59 -1.60 7.47
N CYS A 109 -1.33 -0.93 8.38
CA CYS A 109 -0.98 0.40 8.87
C CYS A 109 0.35 0.41 9.64
N ALA A 110 0.66 -0.63 10.43
CA ALA A 110 1.92 -0.76 11.15
C ALA A 110 3.08 -1.09 10.21
N LYS A 111 2.87 -1.91 9.18
CA LYS A 111 3.86 -2.15 8.10
C LYS A 111 4.09 -0.89 7.27
N LEU A 112 3.05 -0.12 6.99
CA LEU A 112 3.17 1.22 6.38
C LEU A 112 3.89 2.17 7.34
N ALA A 113 3.54 2.26 8.61
CA ALA A 113 4.19 3.15 9.58
C ALA A 113 5.65 2.77 9.85
N ALA A 114 5.99 1.49 9.91
CA ALA A 114 7.36 0.99 10.00
C ALA A 114 8.15 1.21 8.70
N ARG A 115 7.46 1.22 7.54
CA ARG A 115 8.04 1.60 6.25
C ARG A 115 8.16 3.12 6.08
N PHE A 116 7.39 3.91 6.82
CA PHE A 116 7.26 5.36 6.66
C PHE A 116 7.43 6.14 7.98
N GLY A 117 8.48 5.83 8.75
CA GLY A 117 8.80 6.54 10.01
C GLY A 117 8.81 8.07 9.87
N ARG A 118 8.57 8.77 11.00
CA ARG A 118 8.53 10.25 11.19
C ARG A 118 9.31 11.05 10.13
N LEU A 119 8.56 11.75 9.27
CA LEU A 119 9.03 12.47 8.07
C LEU A 119 9.35 13.95 8.30
N ASP A 120 10.03 14.30 9.39
CA ASP A 120 10.70 15.60 9.49
C ASP A 120 12.17 15.42 9.08
N GLY A 121 12.38 15.23 7.78
CA GLY A 121 13.68 15.10 7.13
C GLY A 121 14.08 13.67 6.81
N ILE A 122 13.73 13.16 5.62
CA ILE A 122 14.22 11.85 5.16
C ILE A 122 14.56 11.90 3.67
N GLY A 123 15.83 11.67 3.36
CA GLY A 123 16.20 11.00 2.13
C GLY A 123 15.89 9.52 2.29
N GLU A 124 14.70 9.10 1.85
CA GLU A 124 14.22 7.72 2.00
C GLU A 124 15.00 6.80 1.04
N GLN A 125 15.70 5.79 1.60
CA GLN A 125 16.45 4.80 0.81
C GLN A 125 15.52 3.64 0.41
N LEU A 126 15.16 3.55 -0.87
CA LEU A 126 14.55 2.35 -1.44
C LEU A 126 15.63 1.29 -1.70
N SER A 127 15.74 0.26 -0.86
CA SER A 127 16.55 -0.95 -1.14
C SER A 127 15.67 -2.08 -1.68
N SER A 128 16.13 -2.78 -2.72
CA SER A 128 15.51 -4.03 -3.20
C SER A 128 16.45 -5.20 -2.94
N GLU A 129 16.04 -6.15 -2.08
CA GLU A 129 16.88 -7.29 -1.68
C GLU A 129 16.71 -8.54 -2.58
N ALA A 130 15.93 -8.47 -3.67
CA ALA A 130 15.54 -9.64 -4.45
C ALA A 130 16.59 -10.15 -5.47
N GLY A 131 17.78 -9.58 -5.50
CA GLY A 131 18.90 -10.09 -6.29
C GLY A 131 20.18 -9.52 -5.71
N GLY A 132 21.23 -10.32 -5.58
CA GLY A 132 22.52 -9.96 -4.95
C GLY A 132 23.32 -8.85 -5.64
N GLY A 133 22.65 -7.91 -6.29
CA GLY A 133 23.23 -6.65 -6.74
C GLY A 133 23.39 -5.66 -5.58
N PRO A 134 24.26 -4.65 -5.76
CA PRO A 134 24.47 -3.61 -4.76
C PRO A 134 23.17 -2.83 -4.53
N ALA A 135 22.83 -2.56 -3.26
CA ALA A 135 21.71 -1.72 -2.91
C ALA A 135 21.90 -0.31 -3.51
N VAL A 136 20.92 0.14 -4.31
CA VAL A 136 20.95 1.47 -4.93
C VAL A 136 20.06 2.41 -4.12
N SER A 137 20.66 3.29 -3.33
CA SER A 137 19.91 4.37 -2.66
C SER A 137 19.50 5.46 -3.65
N PHE A 138 18.23 5.87 -3.60
CA PHE A 138 17.67 6.91 -4.48
C PHE A 138 16.72 7.84 -3.71
N GLU A 139 17.14 9.08 -3.49
CA GLU A 139 16.38 10.07 -2.71
C GLU A 139 15.41 10.90 -3.59
N ILE A 140 14.19 11.14 -3.11
CA ILE A 140 13.23 12.06 -3.74
C ILE A 140 12.86 13.16 -2.74
N SER A 141 13.00 14.41 -3.16
CA SER A 141 12.67 15.57 -2.34
C SER A 141 11.19 15.95 -2.51
N VAL A 142 10.46 16.03 -1.39
CA VAL A 142 9.04 16.46 -1.37
C VAL A 142 8.91 17.91 -1.85
N THR A 143 9.82 18.79 -1.44
CA THR A 143 9.83 20.20 -1.87
C THR A 143 10.08 20.34 -3.38
N SER A 144 10.93 19.49 -3.95
CA SER A 144 11.16 19.45 -5.41
C SER A 144 9.96 18.94 -6.20
N SER A 145 9.12 18.11 -5.55
CA SER A 145 7.86 17.57 -6.08
C SER A 145 6.66 18.48 -5.81
N GLY A 146 6.88 19.78 -5.59
CA GLY A 146 5.82 20.76 -5.38
C GLY A 146 5.21 20.76 -3.97
N GLY A 147 5.90 20.15 -3.00
CA GLY A 147 5.43 20.08 -1.61
C GLY A 147 4.37 19.00 -1.35
N SER A 148 3.98 18.22 -2.37
CA SER A 148 3.04 17.11 -2.22
C SER A 148 3.78 15.79 -2.01
N ARG A 149 3.43 15.09 -0.93
CA ARG A 149 3.96 13.75 -0.64
C ARG A 149 3.55 12.74 -1.70
N GLN A 150 2.29 12.80 -2.15
CA GLN A 150 1.77 11.91 -3.21
C GLN A 150 2.54 12.08 -4.52
N LEU A 151 2.88 13.32 -4.90
CA LEU A 151 3.71 13.57 -6.08
C LEU A 151 5.14 13.04 -5.89
N ALA A 152 5.74 13.22 -4.71
CA ALA A 152 7.07 12.70 -4.42
C ALA A 152 7.13 11.17 -4.50
N GLU A 153 6.16 10.48 -3.89
CA GLU A 153 6.01 9.03 -4.00
C GLU A 153 5.84 8.62 -5.46
N ARG A 154 5.10 9.41 -6.25
CA ARG A 154 4.91 9.09 -7.66
C ARG A 154 6.18 9.23 -8.48
N VAL A 155 6.97 10.26 -8.23
CA VAL A 155 8.31 10.41 -8.84
C VAL A 155 9.20 9.24 -8.45
N ALA A 156 9.19 8.83 -7.17
CA ALA A 156 9.96 7.68 -6.69
C ALA A 156 9.58 6.40 -7.44
N MET A 157 8.28 6.10 -7.58
CA MET A 157 7.80 4.92 -8.29
C MET A 157 8.22 4.92 -9.77
N LEU A 158 8.11 6.05 -10.48
CA LEU A 158 8.50 6.14 -11.89
C LEU A 158 10.01 5.95 -12.08
N CYS A 159 10.83 6.48 -11.16
CA CYS A 159 12.28 6.24 -11.16
C CYS A 159 12.63 4.80 -10.81
N PHE A 160 11.90 4.18 -9.88
CA PHE A 160 12.07 2.79 -9.52
C PHE A 160 11.74 1.85 -10.69
N ASP A 161 10.64 2.08 -11.41
CA ASP A 161 10.28 1.29 -12.60
C ASP A 161 11.41 1.33 -13.64
N LYS A 162 12.02 2.50 -13.83
CA LYS A 162 13.16 2.69 -14.73
C LYS A 162 14.42 1.93 -14.29
N LEU A 163 14.74 1.97 -13.00
CA LEU A 163 15.85 1.18 -12.44
C LEU A 163 15.60 -0.32 -12.59
N LYS A 164 14.36 -0.76 -12.35
CA LYS A 164 13.93 -2.16 -12.48
C LYS A 164 14.04 -2.66 -13.92
N ASP A 165 13.78 -1.80 -14.90
CA ASP A 165 13.97 -2.08 -16.32
C ASP A 165 15.46 -2.05 -16.75
N GLY A 166 16.39 -1.90 -15.81
CA GLY A 166 17.84 -1.94 -16.05
C GLY A 166 18.45 -0.62 -16.51
N GLU A 167 17.72 0.51 -16.39
CA GLU A 167 18.23 1.81 -16.79
C GLU A 167 19.31 2.30 -15.81
N ALA A 168 20.43 2.80 -16.35
CA ALA A 168 21.57 3.25 -15.54
C ALA A 168 21.18 4.40 -14.61
N LYS A 169 21.71 4.40 -13.38
CA LYS A 169 21.41 5.41 -12.33
C LYS A 169 21.48 6.86 -12.83
N ALA A 170 22.53 7.21 -13.58
CA ALA A 170 22.71 8.56 -14.13
C ALA A 170 21.56 9.01 -15.07
N LYS A 171 21.01 8.09 -15.85
CA LYS A 171 19.83 8.36 -16.70
C LYS A 171 18.58 8.53 -15.85
N VAL A 172 18.40 7.71 -14.81
CA VAL A 172 17.27 7.82 -13.88
C VAL A 172 17.32 9.13 -13.08
N GLU A 173 18.49 9.62 -12.70
CA GLU A 173 18.64 10.93 -12.06
C GLU A 173 18.27 12.09 -13.00
N SER A 174 18.65 11.98 -14.27
CA SER A 174 18.25 12.94 -15.31
C SER A 174 16.73 12.91 -15.51
N PHE A 175 16.14 11.72 -15.54
CA PHE A 175 14.70 11.52 -15.62
C PHE A 175 13.97 12.09 -14.40
N ARG A 176 14.50 11.89 -13.19
CA ARG A 176 13.99 12.50 -11.95
C ARG A 176 13.97 14.03 -12.04
N ALA A 177 15.03 14.64 -12.57
CA ALA A 177 15.07 16.09 -12.76
C ALA A 177 13.97 16.58 -13.72
N VAL A 178 13.71 15.83 -14.80
CA VAL A 178 12.58 16.09 -15.72
C VAL A 178 11.24 15.98 -14.98
N LEU A 179 11.05 14.93 -14.17
CA LEU A 179 9.82 14.74 -13.39
C LEU A 179 9.60 15.85 -12.34
N HIS A 180 10.64 16.32 -11.65
CA HIS A 180 10.52 17.48 -10.76
C HIS A 180 10.10 18.75 -11.55
N GLY A 181 10.65 18.93 -12.75
CA GLY A 181 10.20 19.98 -13.66
C GLY A 181 8.72 19.85 -14.01
N HIS A 182 8.26 18.61 -14.25
CA HIS A 182 6.85 18.30 -14.48
C HIS A 182 5.96 18.63 -13.28
N CYS A 183 6.34 18.25 -12.05
CA CYS A 183 5.60 18.56 -10.83
C CYS A 183 5.42 20.07 -10.64
N LYS A 184 6.47 20.87 -10.85
CA LYS A 184 6.39 22.35 -10.76
C LYS A 184 5.54 22.97 -11.86
N ALA A 185 5.42 22.28 -13.00
CA ALA A 185 4.69 22.74 -14.18
C ALA A 185 3.21 22.32 -14.19
N VAL A 186 2.78 21.49 -13.23
CA VAL A 186 1.39 21.10 -13.04
C VAL A 186 0.55 22.34 -12.76
N GLY A 187 -0.51 22.53 -13.55
CA GLY A 187 -1.38 23.69 -13.44
C GLY A 187 -2.62 23.40 -12.62
N GLY A 188 -2.83 24.12 -11.52
CA GLY A 188 -4.06 24.07 -10.73
C GLY A 188 -4.07 23.00 -9.65
N LYS A 189 -5.22 22.86 -8.98
CA LYS A 189 -5.40 21.93 -7.85
C LYS A 189 -5.51 20.47 -8.37
N ASP A 190 -4.84 19.55 -7.71
CA ASP A 190 -5.02 18.10 -7.90
C ASP A 190 -6.20 17.61 -7.03
N VAL A 191 -6.46 16.30 -7.06
CA VAL A 191 -7.39 15.65 -6.13
C VAL A 191 -6.78 15.60 -4.71
N PRO A 192 -7.61 15.53 -3.65
CA PRO A 192 -7.14 15.33 -2.28
C PRO A 192 -6.22 14.11 -2.11
N ASP A 193 -5.29 14.18 -1.16
CA ASP A 193 -4.28 13.13 -0.91
C ASP A 193 -4.87 11.79 -0.43
N ASP A 194 -6.10 11.81 0.09
CA ASP A 194 -6.88 10.65 0.55
C ASP A 194 -7.76 10.02 -0.54
N SER A 195 -7.81 10.60 -1.74
CA SER A 195 -8.62 10.08 -2.85
C SER A 195 -8.08 8.74 -3.37
N GLU A 196 -8.98 7.78 -3.61
CA GLU A 196 -8.67 6.49 -4.24
C GLU A 196 -8.10 6.64 -5.66
N ALA A 197 -8.31 7.79 -6.30
CA ALA A 197 -7.75 8.13 -7.60
C ALA A 197 -6.21 7.98 -7.65
N TRP A 198 -5.49 8.25 -6.55
CA TRP A 198 -4.03 8.05 -6.47
C TRP A 198 -3.61 6.58 -6.63
N LYS A 199 -4.43 5.65 -6.15
CA LYS A 199 -4.17 4.21 -6.27
C LYS A 199 -4.52 3.71 -7.66
N LYS A 200 -5.63 4.19 -8.22
CA LYS A 200 -6.23 3.70 -9.48
C LYS A 200 -5.62 4.31 -10.74
N CYS A 201 -5.20 5.57 -10.70
CA CYS A 201 -4.67 6.27 -11.86
C CYS A 201 -3.14 6.23 -11.86
N ARG A 202 -2.56 5.32 -12.64
CA ARG A 202 -1.11 5.18 -12.78
C ARG A 202 -0.68 5.21 -14.24
N VAL A 203 0.21 6.12 -14.59
CA VAL A 203 0.94 6.06 -15.86
C VAL A 203 1.78 4.79 -15.96
N THR A 204 1.74 4.16 -17.13
CA THR A 204 2.65 3.09 -17.56
C THR A 204 3.63 3.63 -18.60
N LEU A 205 4.94 3.54 -18.31
CA LEU A 205 6.01 4.05 -19.19
C LEU A 205 6.46 3.07 -20.29
N LYS A 206 5.89 1.86 -20.34
CA LYS A 206 6.32 0.78 -21.24
C LYS A 206 5.93 0.99 -22.71
N HIS A 207 4.94 1.83 -22.98
CA HIS A 207 4.49 2.10 -24.33
C HIS A 207 5.29 3.25 -24.97
N SER A 208 5.42 3.22 -26.30
CA SER A 208 6.02 4.32 -27.08
C SER A 208 5.32 5.66 -26.85
N SER A 209 4.03 5.61 -26.53
CA SER A 209 3.23 6.73 -26.03
C SER A 209 2.72 6.40 -24.63
N PRO A 210 3.40 6.84 -23.56
CA PRO A 210 2.97 6.59 -22.20
C PRO A 210 1.54 7.10 -21.96
N LEU A 211 0.77 6.32 -21.21
CA LEU A 211 -0.63 6.60 -20.90
C LEU A 211 -0.95 6.22 -19.46
N CYS A 212 -1.97 6.88 -18.90
CA CYS A 212 -2.60 6.51 -17.64
C CYS A 212 -4.00 5.98 -17.98
N SER A 213 -4.27 4.71 -17.71
CA SER A 213 -5.58 4.11 -17.89
C SER A 213 -6.13 3.61 -16.57
N PHE A 214 -7.45 3.62 -16.45
CA PHE A 214 -8.17 3.00 -15.34
C PHE A 214 -9.50 2.45 -15.84
N THR A 215 -10.06 1.53 -15.07
CA THR A 215 -11.42 1.02 -15.27
C THR A 215 -12.28 1.47 -14.10
N PHE A 216 -13.44 2.04 -14.39
CA PHE A 216 -14.41 2.50 -13.39
C PHE A 216 -15.71 1.71 -13.52
N GLN A 217 -16.24 1.23 -12.40
CA GLN A 217 -17.52 0.53 -12.36
C GLN A 217 -18.35 1.12 -11.21
N PRO A 218 -19.49 1.78 -11.49
CA PRO A 218 -20.34 2.34 -10.45
C PRO A 218 -20.94 1.23 -9.59
N ASP A 219 -20.74 1.27 -8.27
CA ASP A 219 -21.37 0.39 -7.26
C ASP A 219 -21.32 -1.12 -7.57
N GLY A 220 -20.33 -1.58 -8.33
CA GLY A 220 -20.23 -2.97 -8.81
C GLY A 220 -21.37 -3.41 -9.73
N LYS A 221 -22.20 -2.47 -10.20
CA LYS A 221 -23.36 -2.71 -11.06
C LYS A 221 -23.13 -2.08 -12.44
N GLY A 222 -23.41 -2.84 -13.48
CA GLY A 222 -23.24 -2.39 -14.87
C GLY A 222 -21.86 -2.69 -15.45
N ALA A 223 -21.71 -2.37 -16.74
CA ALA A 223 -20.51 -2.66 -17.50
C ALA A 223 -19.34 -1.75 -17.06
N PRO A 224 -18.14 -2.30 -16.83
CA PRO A 224 -16.96 -1.51 -16.51
C PRO A 224 -16.64 -0.50 -17.64
N THR A 225 -16.46 0.76 -17.28
CA THR A 225 -16.08 1.83 -18.20
C THR A 225 -14.57 2.00 -18.20
N GLN A 226 -13.93 1.72 -19.34
CA GLN A 226 -12.52 2.01 -19.54
C GLN A 226 -12.29 3.48 -19.86
N PHE A 227 -11.28 4.08 -19.25
CA PHE A 227 -10.88 5.45 -19.47
C PHE A 227 -9.35 5.57 -19.53
N GLN A 228 -8.87 6.52 -20.34
CA GLN A 228 -7.43 6.79 -20.45
C GLN A 228 -7.12 8.25 -20.69
N THR A 229 -5.94 8.66 -20.21
CA THR A 229 -5.25 9.88 -20.59
C THR A 229 -3.87 9.57 -21.17
N THR A 230 -3.37 10.40 -22.07
CA THR A 230 -2.09 10.16 -22.75
C THR A 230 -1.11 11.30 -22.50
N VAL A 231 0.16 10.95 -22.32
CA VAL A 231 1.23 11.93 -22.04
C VAL A 231 1.46 12.85 -23.24
N GLY A 232 1.27 12.35 -24.46
CA GLY A 232 1.35 13.18 -25.68
C GLY A 232 0.30 14.31 -25.72
N ALA A 233 -0.92 14.06 -25.23
CA ALA A 233 -2.00 15.06 -25.24
C ALA A 233 -1.79 16.23 -24.26
N VAL A 234 -0.81 16.11 -23.35
CA VAL A 234 -0.41 17.16 -22.39
C VAL A 234 1.02 17.64 -22.63
N GLY A 235 1.54 17.46 -23.86
CA GLY A 235 2.84 17.99 -24.27
C GLY A 235 4.03 17.29 -23.61
N GLY A 236 3.93 16.00 -23.32
CA GLY A 236 5.02 15.21 -22.74
C GLY A 236 5.07 15.19 -21.21
N ASN A 237 4.18 15.93 -20.52
CA ASN A 237 4.17 15.99 -19.07
C ASN A 237 3.47 14.76 -18.45
N VAL A 238 4.26 13.81 -17.99
CA VAL A 238 3.79 12.56 -17.34
C VAL A 238 2.90 12.83 -16.13
N ILE A 239 3.28 13.78 -15.27
CA ILE A 239 2.58 14.07 -14.01
C ILE A 239 1.22 14.72 -14.29
N GLU A 240 1.16 15.61 -15.28
CA GLU A 240 -0.09 16.28 -15.68
C GLU A 240 -1.08 15.28 -16.32
N ALA A 241 -0.62 14.31 -17.10
CA ALA A 241 -1.49 13.28 -17.67
C ALA A 241 -2.18 12.45 -16.57
N GLU A 242 -1.43 12.09 -15.54
CA GLU A 242 -1.94 11.34 -14.40
C GLU A 242 -2.89 12.18 -13.54
N ARG A 243 -2.57 13.46 -13.32
CA ARG A 243 -3.45 14.41 -12.64
C ARG A 243 -4.80 14.53 -13.33
N ILE A 244 -4.81 14.68 -14.66
CA ILE A 244 -6.07 14.74 -15.43
C ILE A 244 -6.84 13.44 -15.27
N ALA A 245 -6.17 12.28 -15.29
CA ALA A 245 -6.83 10.99 -15.04
C ALA A 245 -7.47 10.95 -13.65
N ARG A 246 -6.77 11.41 -12.60
CA ARG A 246 -7.32 11.48 -11.23
C ARG A 246 -8.53 12.38 -11.13
N ILE A 247 -8.50 13.56 -11.75
CA ILE A 247 -9.66 14.46 -11.79
C ILE A 247 -10.83 13.78 -12.50
N CYS A 248 -10.59 13.13 -13.64
CA CYS A 248 -11.63 12.38 -14.35
C CYS A 248 -12.18 11.22 -13.50
N TYR A 249 -11.34 10.54 -12.72
CA TYR A 249 -11.76 9.49 -11.79
C TYR A 249 -12.71 10.02 -10.72
N THR A 250 -12.34 11.10 -10.02
CA THR A 250 -13.23 11.73 -9.03
C THR A 250 -14.54 12.25 -9.64
N LYS A 251 -14.51 12.63 -10.92
CA LYS A 251 -15.72 13.04 -11.65
C LYS A 251 -16.63 11.84 -11.92
N PHE A 252 -16.09 10.67 -12.23
CA PHE A 252 -16.86 9.43 -12.30
C PHE A 252 -17.45 9.04 -10.93
N GLU A 253 -16.69 9.18 -9.84
CA GLU A 253 -17.19 8.94 -8.48
C GLU A 253 -18.38 9.84 -8.11
N SER A 254 -18.41 11.06 -8.66
CA SER A 254 -19.55 11.97 -8.49
C SER A 254 -20.79 11.61 -9.32
N GLY A 255 -20.78 10.48 -10.03
CA GLY A 255 -21.90 10.01 -10.86
C GLY A 255 -22.00 10.68 -12.24
N ALA A 256 -20.94 11.34 -12.71
CA ALA A 256 -20.94 11.96 -14.03
C ALA A 256 -20.96 10.91 -15.15
N SER A 257 -21.61 11.23 -16.27
CA SER A 257 -21.62 10.35 -17.44
C SER A 257 -20.26 10.31 -18.13
N LYS A 258 -20.00 9.28 -18.94
CA LYS A 258 -18.75 9.15 -19.69
C LYS A 258 -18.52 10.35 -20.61
N GLU A 259 -19.56 10.85 -21.25
CA GLU A 259 -19.52 12.01 -22.14
C GLU A 259 -19.07 13.27 -21.38
N GLN A 260 -19.66 13.53 -20.21
CA GLN A 260 -19.27 14.66 -19.36
C GLN A 260 -17.80 14.58 -18.93
N VAL A 261 -17.30 13.38 -18.62
CA VAL A 261 -15.90 13.18 -18.24
C VAL A 261 -14.97 13.33 -19.44
N LEU A 262 -15.39 12.94 -20.64
CA LEU A 262 -14.63 13.14 -21.88
C LEU A 262 -14.54 14.62 -22.26
N ASP A 263 -15.62 15.38 -22.08
CA ASP A 263 -15.63 16.84 -22.29
C ASP A 263 -14.70 17.53 -21.29
N LEU A 264 -14.76 17.12 -20.02
CA LEU A 264 -13.85 17.60 -18.99
C LEU A 264 -12.39 17.32 -19.36
N ARG A 265 -12.06 16.08 -19.77
CA ARG A 265 -10.70 15.71 -20.20
C ARG A 265 -10.22 16.60 -21.36
N SER A 266 -11.06 16.82 -22.36
CA SER A 266 -10.72 17.63 -23.53
C SER A 266 -10.43 19.08 -23.13
N SER A 267 -11.21 19.64 -22.21
CA SER A 267 -10.97 20.98 -21.67
C SER A 267 -9.66 21.09 -20.89
N LEU A 268 -9.30 20.04 -20.12
CA LEU A 268 -8.06 19.99 -19.35
C LEU A 268 -6.84 19.85 -20.25
N TYR A 269 -6.92 19.05 -21.31
CA TYR A 269 -5.87 18.95 -22.32
C TYR A 269 -5.59 20.29 -23.01
N ALA A 270 -6.64 21.01 -23.41
CA ALA A 270 -6.47 22.34 -24.02
C ALA A 270 -5.69 23.29 -23.09
N LYS A 271 -6.03 23.32 -21.80
CA LYS A 271 -5.33 24.12 -20.79
C LYS A 271 -3.88 23.64 -20.57
N ALA A 272 -3.65 22.33 -20.51
CA ALA A 272 -2.31 21.77 -20.35
C ALA A 272 -1.39 22.13 -21.53
N MET A 273 -1.91 22.04 -22.76
CA MET A 273 -1.19 22.41 -23.98
C MET A 273 -0.91 23.91 -24.07
N GLU A 274 -1.88 24.75 -23.68
CA GLU A 274 -1.66 26.20 -23.61
C GLU A 274 -0.53 26.54 -22.62
N ASN A 275 -0.53 25.90 -21.44
CA ASN A 275 0.51 26.07 -20.45
C ASN A 275 1.87 25.56 -20.95
N ALA A 276 1.90 24.44 -21.68
CA ALA A 276 3.12 23.94 -22.30
C ALA A 276 3.69 24.92 -23.34
N ALA A 277 2.83 25.48 -24.21
CA ALA A 277 3.23 26.47 -25.19
C ALA A 277 3.76 27.76 -24.53
N LYS A 278 3.13 28.22 -23.44
CA LYS A 278 3.60 29.37 -22.66
C LYS A 278 5.01 29.13 -22.10
N ARG A 279 5.27 27.96 -21.52
CA ARG A 279 6.61 27.59 -21.00
C ARG A 279 7.67 27.58 -22.10
N GLN A 280 7.35 27.01 -23.26
CA GLN A 280 8.28 26.99 -24.39
C GLN A 280 8.64 28.40 -24.88
N LYS A 281 7.66 29.31 -24.94
CA LYS A 281 7.91 30.72 -25.28
C LYS A 281 8.83 31.43 -24.28
N VAL A 282 8.68 31.15 -22.98
CA VAL A 282 9.57 31.71 -21.95
C VAL A 282 11.00 31.20 -22.13
N LEU A 283 11.17 29.90 -22.38
CA LEU A 283 12.48 29.28 -22.60
C LEU A 283 13.21 29.86 -23.83
N LEU A 284 12.47 30.16 -24.91
CA LEU A 284 13.04 30.72 -26.15
C LEU A 284 13.43 32.19 -26.05
N LYS A 285 12.81 32.96 -25.15
CA LYS A 285 13.12 34.39 -24.95
C LYS A 285 14.32 34.63 -24.03
N GLY A 286 14.72 33.65 -23.24
CA GLY A 286 15.86 33.74 -22.32
C GLY A 286 17.20 33.31 -22.92
N LYS A 287 17.25 33.07 -24.23
CA LYS A 287 18.46 32.75 -25.00
C LYS A 287 18.79 33.93 -25.90
#